data_AF-A0A6V7J0Q7-F1
#
_entry.id   AF-A0A6V7J0Q7-F1
#
_cell.length_a   1.000
_cell.length_b   1.000
_cell.length_c   1.000
_cell.angle_alpha   90.00
_cell.angle_beta   90.00
_cell.angle_gamma   90.00
#
_symmetry.space_group_name_H-M   'P 1'
#
loop_
_entity.id
_entity.type
_entity.pdbx_description
1 polymer ?
#
loop_
_entity_poly.entity_id
_entity_poly.type
_entity_poly.pdbx_seq_one_letter_code
_entity_poly.pdbx_strand_id
1 'polypeptide(L)' 'NGESALHAAALTGHMTVARQLVGAGADPLLVNQEGLTPLQLAVRHTQTQVANYLKDKVRSRTASR' A
#
# COMPACT_ATOMS: atom_id res chain seq x y z
N ASN A 1 5.50 10.16 13.09
CA ASN A 1 4.53 10.01 11.98
C ASN A 1 4.97 8.84 11.10
N GLY A 2 4.94 7.60 11.58
CA GLY A 2 5.46 6.42 10.85
C GLY A 2 4.72 6.07 9.55
N GLU A 3 3.91 6.98 9.02
CA GLU A 3 3.28 6.87 7.71
C GLU A 3 4.32 7.11 6.62
N SER A 4 4.56 6.08 5.82
CA SER A 4 5.30 6.22 4.56
C SER A 4 4.45 6.92 3.49
N ALA A 5 5.11 7.39 2.43
CA ALA A 5 4.41 7.93 1.26
C ALA A 5 3.36 6.95 0.68
N LEU A 6 3.56 5.64 0.85
CA LEU A 6 2.63 4.62 0.38
C LEU A 6 1.36 4.56 1.23
N HIS A 7 1.45 4.86 2.53
CA HIS A 7 0.28 5.02 3.41
C HIS A 7 -0.57 6.22 2.96
N ALA A 8 0.05 7.37 2.69
CA ALA A 8 -0.66 8.54 2.21
C ALA A 8 -1.35 8.28 0.87
N ALA A 9 -0.66 7.64 -0.09
CA ALA A 9 -1.26 7.28 -1.38
C ALA A 9 -2.43 6.28 -1.25
N ALA A 10 -2.33 5.35 -0.29
CA ALA A 10 -3.39 4.41 0.03
C ALA A 10 -4.58 5.07 0.73
N LEU A 11 -4.33 6.05 1.59
CA LEU A 11 -5.34 6.84 2.29
C LEU A 11 -6.15 7.70 1.31
N THR A 12 -5.46 8.39 0.40
CA THR A 12 -6.10 9.31 -0.58
C THR A 12 -6.62 8.60 -1.83
N GLY A 13 -6.28 7.33 -2.05
CA GLY A 13 -6.66 6.60 -3.26
C GLY A 13 -5.86 6.98 -4.51
N HIS A 14 -4.70 7.61 -4.34
CA HIS A 14 -3.85 8.05 -5.46
C HIS A 14 -3.11 6.88 -6.12
N MET A 15 -3.80 6.19 -7.02
CA MET A 15 -3.30 5.00 -7.71
C MET A 15 -1.99 5.21 -8.50
N THR A 16 -1.83 6.37 -9.15
CA THR A 16 -0.59 6.68 -9.88
C THR A 16 0.61 6.80 -8.94
N VAL A 17 0.43 7.47 -7.80
CA VAL A 17 1.47 7.62 -6.78
C VAL A 17 1.79 6.26 -6.15
N ALA A 18 0.77 5.47 -5.79
CA ALA A 18 0.96 4.13 -5.25
C ALA A 18 1.78 3.23 -6.20
N ARG A 19 1.52 3.28 -7.51
CA ARG A 19 2.29 2.55 -8.53
C ARG A 19 3.74 3.00 -8.61
N GLN A 20 3.99 4.31 -8.62
CA GLN A 20 5.35 4.85 -8.67
C GLN A 20 6.15 4.47 -7.43
N LEU A 21 5.53 4.56 -6.24
CA LEU A 21 6.18 4.19 -4.98
C LEU A 21 6.53 2.70 -4.94
N VAL A 22 5.59 1.81 -5.27
CA VAL A 22 5.87 0.37 -5.31
C VAL A 22 6.93 0.06 -6.38
N GLY A 23 6.88 0.72 -7.54
CA GLY A 23 7.90 0.60 -8.59
C GLY A 23 9.29 1.09 -8.15
N ALA A 24 9.35 2.09 -7.27
CA ALA A 24 10.57 2.59 -6.66
C ALA A 24 11.09 1.72 -5.50
N GLY A 25 10.43 0.59 -5.20
CA GLY A 25 10.83 -0.33 -4.14
C GLY A 25 10.20 -0.04 -2.78
N ALA A 26 9.14 0.78 -2.71
CA ALA A 26 8.41 0.97 -1.45
C ALA A 26 7.80 -0.36 -0.97
N ASP A 27 7.95 -0.65 0.31
CA ASP A 27 7.43 -1.87 0.90
C ASP A 27 5.91 -1.75 1.18
N PRO A 28 5.04 -2.54 0.51
CA PRO A 28 3.60 -2.54 0.74
C PRO A 28 3.17 -3.25 2.04
N LEU A 29 4.09 -3.91 2.75
CA LEU A 29 3.89 -4.56 4.05
C LEU A 29 4.37 -3.72 5.23
N LEU A 30 5.01 -2.56 4.97
CA LEU A 30 5.41 -1.65 6.04
C LEU A 30 4.17 -1.19 6.82
N VAL A 31 4.26 -1.15 8.15
CA VAL A 31 3.18 -0.66 9.02
C VAL A 31 3.46 0.75 9.51
N ASN A 32 2.43 1.57 9.64
CA ASN A 32 2.51 2.88 10.28
C ASN A 32 2.55 2.76 11.82
N GLN A 33 2.51 3.89 12.53
CA GLN A 33 2.49 3.91 14.00
C GLN A 33 1.24 3.31 14.63
N GLU A 34 0.16 3.17 13.87
CA GLU A 34 -1.06 2.48 14.30
C GLU A 34 -1.01 0.97 14.03
N GLY A 35 0.10 0.45 13.47
CA GLY A 35 0.23 -0.94 13.08
C GLY A 35 -0.53 -1.30 11.80
N LEU A 36 -0.89 -0.31 10.99
CA LEU A 36 -1.64 -0.50 9.75
C LEU A 36 -0.71 -0.48 8.55
N THR A 37 -0.90 -1.42 7.64
CA THR A 37 -0.28 -1.43 6.30
C THR A 37 -0.99 -0.46 5.35
N PRO A 38 -0.33 -0.04 4.25
CA PRO A 38 -0.98 0.72 3.19
C PRO A 38 -2.21 0.00 2.62
N LEU A 39 -2.17 -1.33 2.50
CA LEU A 39 -3.32 -2.11 2.05
C LEU A 39 -4.51 -1.96 3.00
N GLN A 40 -4.28 -2.05 4.32
CA GLN A 40 -5.34 -1.89 5.32
C GLN A 40 -5.91 -0.48 5.31
N LEU A 41 -5.08 0.56 5.13
CA LEU A 41 -5.56 1.94 4.96
C LEU A 41 -6.44 2.07 3.71
N ALA A 42 -5.98 1.55 2.57
CA ALA A 42 -6.77 1.58 1.33
C ALA A 42 -8.13 0.88 1.51
N VAL A 43 -8.17 -0.26 2.21
CA VAL A 43 -9.44 -0.97 2.49
C VAL A 43 -10.33 -0.17 3.44
N ARG A 44 -9.78 0.40 4.53
CA ARG A 44 -10.53 1.21 5.51
C ARG A 44 -11.15 2.46 4.88
N HIS A 45 -10.49 3.05 3.89
CA HIS A 45 -10.94 4.25 3.19
C HIS A 45 -11.64 3.96 1.86
N THR A 46 -12.02 2.70 1.60
CA THR A 46 -12.75 2.29 0.40
C THR A 46 -12.01 2.62 -0.91
N GLN A 47 -10.68 2.66 -0.85
CA GLN A 47 -9.80 2.92 -2.00
C GLN A 47 -9.54 1.64 -2.79
N THR A 48 -10.61 1.09 -3.37
CA THR A 48 -10.64 -0.24 -3.99
C THR A 48 -9.56 -0.45 -5.05
N GLN A 49 -9.26 0.57 -5.87
CA GLN A 49 -8.23 0.47 -6.91
C GLN A 49 -6.84 0.27 -6.31
N VAL A 50 -6.49 1.07 -5.31
CA VAL A 50 -5.19 0.98 -4.62
C VAL A 50 -5.11 -0.31 -3.79
N ALA A 51 -6.20 -0.67 -3.11
CA ALA A 51 -6.27 -1.91 -2.33
C ALA A 51 -6.04 -3.15 -3.22
N ASN A 52 -6.69 -3.22 -4.38
CA ASN A 52 -6.51 -4.35 -5.30
C ASN A 52 -5.08 -4.40 -5.84
N TYR A 53 -4.50 -3.25 -6.20
CA TYR A 53 -3.12 -3.19 -6.66
C TYR A 53 -2.13 -3.65 -5.58
N LEU A 54 -2.26 -3.15 -4.35
CA LEU A 54 -1.40 -3.54 -3.24
C LEU A 54 -1.56 -5.02 -2.88
N LYS A 55 -2.80 -5.54 -2.91
CA LYS A 55 -3.08 -6.97 -2.67
C LYS A 55 -2.36 -7.87 -3.67
N ASP A 56 -2.38 -7.51 -4.95
CA ASP A 56 -1.66 -8.24 -6.00
C ASP A 56 -0.13 -8.20 -5.81
N LYS A 57 0.40 -7.03 -5.42
CA LYS A 57 1.82 -6.84 -5.13
C LYS A 57 2.30 -7.56 -3.88
N VAL A 58 1.47 -7.64 -2.84
CA VAL A 58 1.77 -8.44 -1.65
C VAL A 58 1.79 -9.94 -2.00
N ARG A 59 0.78 -10.43 -2.73
CA ARG A 59 0.67 -11.85 -3.10
C ARG A 59 1.85 -12.33 -3.93
N SER A 60 2.27 -11.54 -4.92
CA SER A 60 3.44 -11.86 -5.75
C SER A 60 4.75 -11.88 -4.97
N ARG A 61 4.91 -11.01 -3.96
CA ARG A 61 6.08 -10.97 -3.09
C ARG A 61 6.14 -12.15 -2.12
N THR A 62 5.00 -12.64 -1.64
CA THR A 62 4.92 -13.82 -0.76
C THR A 62 4.96 -15.16 -1.51
N ALA A 63 4.62 -15.17 -2.81
CA ALA A 63 4.59 -16.38 -3.65
C ALA A 63 5.97 -16.79 -4.19
N SER A 64 6.99 -15.95 -4.01
CA SER A 64 8.39 -16.28 -4.31
C SER A 64 9.03 -16.88 -3.05
N ARG A 65 8.83 -18.18 -2.81
CA ARG A 65 9.51 -18.97 -1.78
C ARG A 65 10.14 -20.21 -2.40
#